data_AF-A0AA42TYA3-F1
#
_entry.id   AF-A0AA42TYA3-F1
#
_cell.length_a   1.000
_cell.length_b   1.000
_cell.length_c   1.000
_cell.angle_alpha   90.00
_cell.angle_beta   90.00
_cell.angle_gamma   90.00
#
_symmetry.space_group_name_H-M   'P 1'
#
loop_
_entity.id
_entity.type
_entity.pdbx_description
1 polymer ?
#
loop_
_entity_poly.entity_id
_entity_poly.type
_entity_poly.pdbx_seq_one_letter_code
_entity_poly.pdbx_strand_id
1 'polypeptide(L)'
;MYQRFYPAILAATMFVIAFSSSVILMQIFPKICWLPRVGGLLVGLSVFIQSYMHVNMDRFEKPWRWGLTKDQIYSHVAYNFAIFGTLMWTFGDLIPAVLWLPNTGCGCSV
;
A
#
# COMPACT_ATOMS: atom_id res chain seq x y z
N MET A 1 11.08 22.83 3.33
CA MET A 1 11.93 21.75 2.78
C MET A 1 11.40 20.34 3.08
N TYR A 2 10.91 20.07 4.30
CA TYR A 2 10.38 18.75 4.71
C TYR A 2 9.18 18.24 3.88
N GLN A 3 8.31 19.13 3.39
CA GLN A 3 7.15 18.79 2.56
C GLN A 3 7.48 18.10 1.23
N ARG A 4 8.67 18.33 0.66
CA ARG A 4 9.00 17.83 -0.70
C ARG A 4 9.49 16.37 -0.67
N PHE A 5 10.13 15.96 0.42
CA PHE A 5 10.64 14.59 0.61
C PHE A 5 9.62 13.67 1.31
N TYR A 6 8.66 14.25 2.02
CA TYR A 6 7.60 13.51 2.70
C TYR A 6 6.88 12.45 1.82
N PRO A 7 6.40 12.76 0.61
CA PRO A 7 5.72 11.75 -0.22
C PRO A 7 6.66 10.63 -0.68
N ALA A 8 7.93 10.95 -0.95
CA ALA A 8 8.93 9.97 -1.38
C ALA A 8 9.30 9.01 -0.23
N ILE A 9 9.49 9.53 0.98
CA ILE A 9 9.76 8.72 2.18
C ILE A 9 8.56 7.82 2.49
N LEU A 10 7.33 8.34 2.35
CA LEU A 10 6.13 7.57 2.58
C LEU A 10 6.02 6.43 1.57
N ALA A 11 6.19 6.71 0.28
CA ALA A 11 6.21 5.70 -0.78
C ALA A 11 7.27 4.61 -0.54
N ALA A 12 8.50 5.00 -0.17
CA ALA A 12 9.59 4.07 0.08
C ALA A 12 9.31 3.17 1.29
N THR A 13 8.83 3.73 2.40
CA THR A 13 8.51 2.94 3.61
C THR A 13 7.36 1.99 3.35
N MET A 14 6.31 2.43 2.64
CA MET A 14 5.20 1.59 2.21
C MET A 14 5.66 0.40 1.36
N PHE A 15 6.50 0.67 0.37
CA PHE A 15 7.02 -0.36 -0.52
C PHE A 15 7.79 -1.42 0.27
N VAL A 16 8.69 -1.00 1.16
CA VAL A 16 9.48 -1.91 2.01
C VAL A 16 8.57 -2.74 2.92
N ILE A 17 7.59 -2.13 3.59
CA ILE A 17 6.66 -2.84 4.49
C ILE A 17 5.80 -3.84 3.72
N ALA A 18 5.21 -3.44 2.59
CA ALA A 18 4.36 -4.30 1.79
C ALA A 18 5.13 -5.48 1.19
N PHE A 19 6.38 -5.25 0.75
CA PHE A 19 7.23 -6.31 0.25
C PHE A 19 7.71 -7.25 1.36
N SER A 20 8.18 -6.71 2.48
CA SER A 20 8.67 -7.50 3.62
C SER A 20 7.56 -8.34 4.24
N SER A 21 6.35 -7.78 4.39
CA SER A 21 5.18 -8.53 4.87
C SER A 21 4.79 -9.66 3.90
N SER A 22 4.86 -9.41 2.59
CA SER A 22 4.60 -10.44 1.59
C SER A 22 5.62 -11.59 1.67
N VAL A 23 6.92 -11.29 1.85
CA VAL A 23 7.98 -12.30 2.04
C VAL A 23 7.75 -13.13 3.31
N ILE A 24 7.46 -12.47 4.43
CA ILE A 24 7.20 -13.15 5.71
C ILE A 24 5.97 -14.06 5.59
N LEU A 25 4.89 -13.57 4.96
CA LEU A 25 3.67 -14.34 4.79
C LEU A 25 3.87 -15.56 3.87
N MET A 26 4.74 -15.45 2.87
CA MET A 26 5.13 -16.59 2.03
C MET A 26 5.92 -17.65 2.80
N GLN A 27 6.72 -17.27 3.80
CA GLN A 27 7.39 -18.25 4.67
C GLN A 27 6.42 -19.01 5.57
N ILE A 28 5.35 -18.35 6.03
CA ILE A 28 4.34 -18.97 6.91
C ILE A 28 3.35 -19.81 6.09
N PHE A 29 2.90 -19.32 4.94
CA PHE A 29 1.91 -19.96 4.09
C PHE A 29 2.36 -20.00 2.61
N PRO A 30 3.23 -20.95 2.24
CA PRO A 30 3.90 -20.98 0.93
C PRO A 30 2.98 -21.37 -0.25
N LYS A 31 1.74 -21.78 0.00
CA LYS A 31 0.78 -22.18 -1.04
C LYS A 31 -0.04 -21.01 -1.61
N ILE A 32 0.10 -19.82 -1.04
CA ILE A 32 -0.73 -18.65 -1.34
C ILE A 32 0.12 -17.56 -2.00
N CYS A 33 -0.33 -17.06 -3.17
CA CYS A 33 0.25 -15.86 -3.80
C CYS A 33 -0.09 -14.63 -2.90
N TRP A 34 0.76 -14.28 -1.92
CA TRP A 34 0.49 -13.22 -0.94
C TRP A 34 0.68 -11.80 -1.48
N LEU A 35 1.58 -11.63 -2.44
CA LEU A 35 1.88 -10.33 -3.05
C LEU A 35 0.62 -9.64 -3.61
N PRO A 36 -0.23 -10.32 -4.44
CA PRO A 36 -1.48 -9.71 -4.90
C PRO A 36 -2.50 -9.51 -3.78
N ARG A 37 -2.53 -10.35 -2.74
CA ARG A 37 -3.45 -10.20 -1.60
C ARG A 37 -3.10 -8.99 -0.73
N VAL A 38 -1.82 -8.78 -0.45
CA VAL A 38 -1.32 -7.59 0.24
C VAL A 38 -1.61 -6.36 -0.61
N GLY A 39 -1.41 -6.44 -1.93
CA GLY A 39 -1.81 -5.40 -2.87
C GLY A 39 -3.29 -5.03 -2.77
N GLY A 40 -4.18 -6.02 -2.83
CA GLY A 40 -5.63 -5.82 -2.68
C GLY A 40 -6.02 -5.23 -1.33
N LEU A 41 -5.36 -5.63 -0.24
CA LEU A 41 -5.58 -5.08 1.09
C LEU A 41 -5.20 -3.58 1.16
N LEU A 42 -4.09 -3.19 0.53
CA LEU A 42 -3.70 -1.78 0.43
C LEU A 42 -4.72 -0.95 -0.36
N VAL A 43 -5.24 -1.49 -1.47
CA VAL A 43 -6.32 -0.83 -2.23
C VAL A 43 -7.57 -0.69 -1.36
N GLY A 44 -7.99 -1.74 -0.66
CA GLY A 44 -9.15 -1.70 0.24
C GLY A 44 -8.99 -0.65 1.34
N LEU A 45 -7.81 -0.56 1.96
CA LEU A 45 -7.49 0.47 2.95
C LEU A 45 -7.53 1.88 2.34
N SER A 46 -7.08 2.05 1.10
CA SER A 46 -7.14 3.36 0.42
C SER A 46 -8.57 3.86 0.27
N VAL A 47 -9.49 2.98 -0.13
CA VAL A 47 -10.91 3.29 -0.31
C VAL A 47 -11.56 3.56 1.05
N PHE A 48 -11.20 2.79 2.07
CA PHE A 48 -11.70 2.99 3.43
C PHE A 48 -11.27 4.36 4.00
N ILE A 49 -10.00 4.73 3.85
CA ILE A 49 -9.48 6.03 4.31
C ILE A 49 -10.21 7.16 3.59
N GLN A 50 -10.33 7.10 2.26
CA GLN A 50 -11.03 8.12 1.47
C GLN A 50 -12.51 8.25 1.88
N SER A 51 -13.19 7.12 2.07
CA SER A 51 -14.59 7.09 2.51
C SER A 51 -14.74 7.70 3.92
N TYR A 52 -13.86 7.35 4.84
CA TYR A 52 -13.88 7.86 6.20
C TYR A 52 -13.62 9.38 6.26
N MET A 53 -12.70 9.87 5.43
CA MET A 53 -12.44 11.31 5.30
C MET A 53 -13.67 12.04 4.76
N HIS A 54 -14.29 11.49 3.71
CA HIS A 54 -15.48 12.07 3.08
C HIS A 54 -16.66 12.17 4.05
N VAL A 55 -16.83 11.19 4.95
CA VAL A 55 -17.90 11.21 5.96
C VAL A 55 -17.61 12.22 7.09
N ASN A 56 -16.35 12.57 7.35
CA ASN A 56 -15.95 13.39 8.51
C ASN A 56 -15.22 14.69 8.12
N MET A 57 -15.65 15.35 7.04
CA MET A 57 -14.94 16.50 6.45
C MET A 57 -14.56 17.59 7.49
N ASP A 58 -15.49 17.94 8.39
CA ASP A 58 -15.29 18.97 9.43
C ASP A 58 -14.10 18.71 10.36
N ARG A 59 -13.72 17.43 10.54
CA ARG A 59 -12.58 17.02 11.38
C ARG A 59 -11.25 17.08 10.64
N PHE A 60 -11.26 16.96 9.32
CA PHE A 60 -10.07 16.86 8.47
C PHE A 60 -9.63 18.22 7.89
N GLU A 61 -10.55 19.19 7.84
CA GLU A 61 -10.28 20.56 7.39
C GLU A 61 -9.43 21.37 8.41
N LYS A 62 -9.41 20.95 9.68
CA LYS A 62 -8.61 21.61 10.72
C LYS A 62 -7.11 21.42 10.48
N PRO A 63 -6.31 22.51 10.45
CA PRO A 63 -4.87 22.41 10.27
C PRO A 63 -4.20 21.70 11.45
N TRP A 64 -3.22 20.85 11.15
CA TRP A 64 -2.32 20.29 12.16
C TRP A 64 -1.42 21.41 12.71
N ARG A 65 -0.83 21.15 13.88
CA ARG A 65 0.19 21.98 14.55
C ARG A 65 1.39 22.41 13.66
N TRP A 66 1.55 21.81 12.49
CA TRP A 66 2.61 22.09 11.50
C TRP A 66 2.13 22.81 10.24
N GLY A 67 0.86 23.25 10.19
CA GLY A 67 0.31 24.01 9.06
C GLY A 67 -0.17 23.19 7.86
N LEU A 68 0.03 21.85 7.85
CA LEU A 68 -0.67 20.98 6.91
C LEU A 68 -2.07 20.66 7.40
N THR A 69 -3.05 20.66 6.50
CA THR A 69 -4.36 20.06 6.78
C THR A 69 -4.22 18.55 6.92
N LYS A 70 -5.03 17.97 7.80
CA LYS A 70 -5.10 16.50 7.93
C LYS A 70 -5.53 15.89 6.61
N ASP A 71 -6.47 16.53 5.93
CA ASP A 71 -6.94 16.16 4.61
C ASP A 71 -5.81 15.90 3.61
N GLN A 72 -4.82 16.81 3.52
CA GLN A 72 -3.72 16.65 2.59
C GLN A 72 -2.85 15.43 2.90
N ILE A 73 -2.58 15.16 4.18
CA ILE A 73 -1.77 14.01 4.61
C ILE A 73 -2.50 12.70 4.29
N TYR A 74 -3.75 12.57 4.74
CA TYR A 74 -4.50 11.33 4.54
C TYR A 74 -4.81 11.07 3.07
N SER A 75 -5.04 12.12 2.27
CA SER A 75 -5.18 12.00 0.82
C SER A 75 -3.91 11.47 0.16
N HIS A 76 -2.74 11.98 0.54
CA HIS A 76 -1.47 11.45 0.04
C HIS A 76 -1.22 10.00 0.45
N VAL A 77 -1.56 9.63 1.69
CA VAL A 77 -1.46 8.24 2.17
C VAL A 77 -2.37 7.34 1.34
N ALA A 78 -3.65 7.70 1.21
CA ALA A 78 -4.61 6.92 0.46
C ALA A 78 -4.22 6.77 -1.01
N TYR A 79 -3.71 7.83 -1.65
CA TYR A 79 -3.25 7.78 -3.03
C TYR A 79 -2.06 6.82 -3.21
N ASN A 80 -1.09 6.85 -2.29
CA ASN A 80 0.03 5.90 -2.32
C ASN A 80 -0.45 4.46 -2.12
N PHE A 81 -1.37 4.22 -1.19
CA PHE A 81 -1.96 2.90 -0.96
C PHE A 81 -2.66 2.39 -2.22
N ALA A 82 -3.40 3.25 -2.92
CA ALA A 82 -4.09 2.91 -4.15
C ALA A 82 -3.12 2.54 -5.28
N ILE A 83 -2.09 3.35 -5.54
CA ILE A 83 -1.11 3.07 -6.60
C ILE A 83 -0.35 1.78 -6.31
N PHE A 84 0.32 1.69 -5.16
CA PHE A 84 1.15 0.53 -4.84
C PHE A 84 0.31 -0.72 -4.67
N GLY A 85 -0.85 -0.60 -4.03
CA GLY A 85 -1.80 -1.69 -3.90
C GLY A 85 -2.24 -2.21 -5.26
N THR A 86 -2.60 -1.32 -6.19
CA THR A 86 -3.03 -1.71 -7.54
C THR A 86 -1.89 -2.37 -8.31
N LEU A 87 -0.67 -1.82 -8.25
CA LEU A 87 0.49 -2.41 -8.91
C LEU A 87 0.81 -3.81 -8.36
N MET A 88 0.80 -3.98 -7.04
CA MET A 88 1.04 -5.29 -6.41
C MET A 88 -0.10 -6.27 -6.67
N TRP A 89 -1.34 -5.79 -6.76
CA TRP A 89 -2.49 -6.64 -7.05
C TRP A 89 -2.51 -7.11 -8.50
N THR A 90 -2.27 -6.20 -9.45
CA THR A 90 -2.31 -6.49 -10.90
C THR A 90 -1.06 -7.20 -11.41
N PHE A 91 0.13 -6.81 -10.93
CA PHE A 91 1.41 -7.38 -11.38
C PHE A 91 2.04 -8.35 -10.37
N GLY A 92 1.40 -8.57 -9.21
CA GLY A 92 1.92 -9.47 -8.18
C GLY A 92 2.17 -10.90 -8.65
N ASP A 93 1.44 -11.33 -9.68
CA ASP A 93 1.59 -12.66 -10.30
C ASP A 93 2.67 -12.68 -11.40
N LEU A 94 3.01 -11.52 -11.97
CA LEU A 94 4.02 -11.39 -13.04
C LEU A 94 5.44 -11.18 -12.49
N ILE A 95 5.53 -10.50 -11.36
CA ILE A 95 6.76 -10.10 -10.67
C ILE A 95 7.50 -11.23 -9.87
N PRO A 96 6.97 -12.43 -9.59
CA PRO A 96 7.71 -13.43 -8.82
C PRO A 96 9.01 -13.89 -9.47
N ALA A 97 9.04 -13.95 -10.81
CA ALA A 97 10.21 -14.36 -11.57
C ALA A 97 11.37 -13.33 -11.55
N VAL A 98 11.06 -12.05 -11.32
CA VAL A 98 12.03 -10.94 -11.36
C VAL A 98 12.58 -10.61 -9.97
N LEU A 99 11.84 -10.89 -8.89
CA LEU A 99 12.22 -10.54 -7.51
C LEU A 99 12.89 -11.67 -6.71
N TRP A 100 13.32 -12.76 -7.36
CA TRP A 100 13.90 -13.94 -6.69
C TRP A 100 13.06 -14.53 -5.56
N LEU A 101 11.73 -14.36 -5.59
CA LEU A 101 10.86 -15.12 -4.71
C LEU A 101 10.59 -16.48 -5.35
N PRO A 102 10.92 -17.60 -4.70
CA PRO A 102 10.61 -18.94 -5.20
C PRO A 102 9.09 -19.19 -5.11
N ASN A 103 8.33 -18.58 -6.02
CA ASN A 103 6.89 -18.79 -6.18
C ASN A 103 6.58 -20.01 -7.05
N THR A 104 7.56 -20.88 -7.32
CA THR A 104 7.34 -22.17 -8.02
C THR A 104 6.32 -23.07 -7.32
N GLY A 105 5.97 -22.79 -6.06
CA GLY A 105 4.94 -23.51 -5.29
C GLY A 105 3.63 -22.76 -5.04
N CYS A 106 3.53 -21.47 -5.34
CA CYS A 106 2.25 -20.78 -5.27
C CYS A 106 1.49 -21.13 -6.54
N GLY A 107 0.43 -21.93 -6.44
CA GLY A 107 -0.47 -22.26 -7.55
C GLY A 107 -1.20 -21.01 -8.03
N CYS A 108 -0.49 -20.12 -8.71
CA CYS A 108 -1.06 -19.08 -9.53
C CYS A 108 -1.54 -19.80 -10.82
N SER A 109 -2.63 -20.56 -10.67
CA SER A 109 -3.41 -21.09 -11.78
C SER A 109 -4.06 -19.90 -12.49
N VAL A 110 -3.60 -19.63 -13.70
CA VAL A 110 -4.50 -19.16 -14.76
C VAL A 110 -5.67 -20.11 -14.90
#